data_AF-V8N8I3-F1
#
_entry.id   AF-V8N8I3-F1
#
_cell.length_a   1.000
_cell.length_b   1.000
_cell.length_c   1.000
_cell.angle_alpha   90.00
_cell.angle_beta   90.00
_cell.angle_gamma   90.00
#
_symmetry.space_group_name_H-M   'P 1'
#
loop_
_entity.id
_entity.type
_entity.pdbx_description
1 polymer ?
#
loop_
_entity_poly.entity_id
_entity_poly.type
_entity_poly.pdbx_seq_one_letter_code
_entity_poly.pdbx_strand_id
1 'polypeptide(L)'
;LVVRFLTKRFIGDYERNAGNLYSRQIEIDGEMFAIQVQDTPGVQHIRQVHPGNRVPVVIVANKADLLHIKEVEPQHGLQLAGMLGCNFYEVSVSENYKEVFGAFQSLCKEVSKQQPAGTPEKRRSSLISRPKSPNMQDLKRRFKQALSAKVRTVTSV
;
A
#
# COMPACT_ATOMS: atom_id res chain seq x y z
N LEU A 1 -1.88 1.33 -5.73
CA LEU A 1 -1.07 1.88 -4.61
C LEU A 1 0.11 0.96 -4.23
N VAL A 2 -0.15 -0.25 -3.71
CA VAL A 2 0.90 -1.20 -3.24
C VAL A 2 1.98 -1.52 -4.29
N VAL A 3 1.59 -1.84 -5.53
CA VAL A 3 2.55 -2.14 -6.61
C VAL A 3 3.48 -0.97 -6.89
N ARG A 4 2.92 0.25 -6.94
CA ARG A 4 3.71 1.47 -7.20
C ARG A 4 4.75 1.69 -6.12
N PHE A 5 4.37 1.52 -4.85
CA PHE A 5 5.28 1.59 -3.73
C PHE A 5 6.41 0.55 -3.83
N LEU A 6 6.07 -0.72 -4.04
CA LEU A 6 7.04 -1.82 -4.02
C LEU A 6 7.95 -1.84 -5.25
N THR A 7 7.45 -1.46 -6.42
CA THR A 7 8.16 -1.66 -7.71
C THR A 7 8.64 -0.37 -8.36
N LYS A 8 8.22 0.80 -7.83
CA LYS A 8 8.36 2.12 -8.46
C LYS A 8 7.66 2.25 -9.82
N ARG A 9 6.91 1.23 -10.26
CA ARG A 9 6.21 1.21 -11.56
C ARG A 9 4.70 1.27 -11.37
N PHE A 10 4.02 1.94 -12.29
CA PHE A 10 2.57 1.99 -12.36
C PHE A 10 2.04 0.89 -13.30
N ILE A 11 0.92 0.26 -12.91
CA ILE A 11 0.12 -0.62 -13.77
C ILE A 11 -1.31 -0.07 -13.75
N GLY A 12 -1.80 0.36 -14.90
CA GLY A 12 -3.19 0.84 -15.04
C GLY A 12 -4.21 -0.30 -14.98
N ASP A 13 -3.88 -1.45 -15.56
CA ASP A 13 -4.75 -2.62 -15.63
C ASP A 13 -4.39 -3.59 -14.50
N TYR A 14 -5.01 -3.39 -13.33
CA TYR A 14 -4.78 -4.26 -12.17
C TYR A 14 -5.95 -5.23 -11.99
N GLU A 15 -5.66 -6.53 -11.99
CA GLU A 15 -6.65 -7.56 -11.63
C GLU A 15 -7.08 -7.40 -10.17
N ARG A 16 -8.35 -7.69 -9.85
CA ARG A 16 -8.83 -7.66 -8.46
C ARG A 16 -7.95 -8.58 -7.60
N ASN A 17 -7.41 -8.05 -6.52
CA ASN A 17 -6.57 -8.83 -5.61
C ASN A 17 -7.43 -9.89 -4.86
N ALA A 18 -6.81 -11.01 -4.50
CA ALA A 18 -7.44 -12.08 -3.72
C ALA A 18 -6.89 -12.12 -2.28
N GLY A 19 -6.31 -11.01 -1.79
CA GLY A 19 -5.59 -10.97 -0.52
C GLY A 19 -4.12 -11.35 -0.68
N ASN A 20 -3.34 -10.54 -1.40
CA ASN A 20 -1.92 -10.83 -1.63
C ASN A 20 -1.05 -10.35 -0.46
N LEU A 21 -0.02 -11.11 -0.09
CA LEU A 21 0.98 -10.70 0.92
C LEU A 21 2.35 -10.53 0.26
N TYR A 22 2.88 -9.31 0.28
CA TYR A 22 4.19 -8.99 -0.27
C TYR A 22 5.20 -8.79 0.85
N SER A 23 6.41 -9.35 0.72
CA SER A 23 7.51 -9.11 1.67
C SER A 23 8.67 -8.44 0.95
N ARG A 24 9.22 -7.37 1.52
CA ARG A 24 10.30 -6.60 0.89
C ARG A 24 11.15 -5.87 1.93
N GLN A 25 12.45 -5.77 1.66
CA GLN A 25 13.31 -4.82 2.35
C GLN A 25 13.27 -3.47 1.61
N ILE A 26 13.00 -2.40 2.35
CA ILE A 26 12.97 -1.04 1.84
C ILE A 26 13.94 -0.18 2.65
N GLU A 27 14.58 0.78 1.99
CA GLU A 27 15.42 1.76 2.64
C GLU A 27 14.58 2.99 2.98
N ILE A 28 14.56 3.40 4.25
CA ILE A 28 13.92 4.61 4.76
C ILE A 28 14.95 5.34 5.61
N ASP A 29 15.28 6.59 5.26
CA ASP A 29 16.26 7.43 5.97
C ASP A 29 17.65 6.78 6.16
N GLY A 30 18.06 5.90 5.23
CA GLY A 30 19.32 5.15 5.31
C GLY A 30 19.24 3.88 6.15
N GLU A 31 18.10 3.58 6.77
CA GLU A 31 17.85 2.33 7.50
C GLU A 31 17.06 1.33 6.65
N MET A 32 17.42 0.05 6.76
CA MET A 32 16.76 -1.04 6.03
C MET A 32 15.62 -1.64 6.84
N PHE A 33 14.38 -1.43 6.39
CA PHE A 33 13.17 -1.99 6.99
C PHE A 33 12.70 -3.22 6.23
N ALA A 34 12.57 -4.36 6.94
CA ALA A 34 11.89 -5.54 6.43
C ALA A 34 10.38 -5.40 6.65
N ILE A 35 9.63 -5.14 5.58
CA ILE A 35 8.19 -4.92 5.64
C ILE A 35 7.40 -6.06 5.01
N GLN A 36 6.18 -6.26 5.52
CA GLN A 36 5.16 -7.10 4.90
C GLN A 36 3.94 -6.25 4.58
N VAL A 37 3.54 -6.21 3.32
CA VAL A 37 2.37 -5.45 2.84
C VAL A 37 1.30 -6.42 2.43
N GLN A 38 0.17 -6.37 3.13
CA GLN A 38 -1.00 -7.15 2.78
C GLN A 38 -1.99 -6.31 1.97
N ASP A 39 -2.18 -6.69 0.71
CA ASP A 39 -3.14 -6.07 -0.19
C ASP A 39 -4.45 -6.86 -0.18
N THR A 40 -5.45 -6.31 0.51
CA THR A 40 -6.76 -6.95 0.72
C THR A 40 -7.80 -6.42 -0.26
N PRO A 41 -8.77 -7.24 -0.67
CA PRO A 41 -9.91 -6.76 -1.44
C PRO A 41 -10.74 -5.84 -0.53
N GLY A 42 -11.39 -4.83 -1.12
CA GLY A 42 -12.12 -3.77 -0.39
C GLY A 42 -13.34 -4.20 0.44
N VAL A 43 -13.44 -5.48 0.80
CA VAL A 43 -14.53 -6.06 1.58
C VAL A 43 -14.10 -6.17 3.05
N GLN A 44 -14.52 -5.16 3.81
CA GLN A 44 -14.67 -5.10 5.27
C GLN A 44 -13.69 -5.92 6.12
N HIS A 45 -12.58 -5.30 6.56
CA HIS A 45 -11.76 -5.82 7.67
C HIS A 45 -11.24 -4.72 8.63
N ILE A 46 -11.90 -3.56 8.75
CA ILE A 46 -11.56 -2.57 9.80
C ILE A 46 -12.26 -2.92 11.13
N ARG A 47 -12.26 -4.19 11.52
CA ARG A 47 -12.72 -4.63 12.84
C ARG A 47 -11.89 -5.80 13.30
N GLN A 48 -10.80 -5.47 14.00
CA GLN A 48 -10.23 -6.17 15.16
C GLN A 48 -8.87 -5.54 15.46
N VAL A 49 -8.88 -4.24 15.79
CA VAL A 49 -7.74 -3.65 16.49
C VAL A 49 -7.86 -4.15 17.93
N HIS A 50 -6.91 -4.94 18.41
CA HIS A 50 -6.94 -5.43 19.79
C HIS A 50 -7.10 -4.24 20.75
N PRO A 51 -8.02 -4.31 21.73
CA PRO A 51 -8.07 -3.32 22.80
C PRO A 51 -6.73 -3.36 23.54
N GLY A 52 -5.84 -2.40 23.24
CA GLY A 52 -4.48 -2.32 23.79
C GLY A 52 -3.37 -2.04 22.78
N ASN A 53 -3.58 -2.23 21.47
CA ASN A 53 -2.52 -2.01 20.46
C ASN A 53 -2.97 -0.93 19.45
N ARG A 54 -2.46 0.30 19.59
CA ARG A 54 -2.81 1.43 18.70
C ARG A 54 -2.17 1.28 17.33
N VAL A 55 -2.76 0.52 16.42
CA VAL A 55 -2.26 0.38 15.04
C VAL A 55 -2.24 1.75 14.35
N PRO A 56 -1.08 2.23 13.84
CA PRO A 56 -1.03 3.47 13.07
C PRO A 56 -1.90 3.39 11.82
N VAL A 57 -2.70 4.42 11.59
CA VAL A 57 -3.58 4.53 10.42
C VAL A 57 -3.15 5.75 9.60
N VAL A 58 -3.26 5.64 8.28
CA VAL A 58 -3.08 6.75 7.34
C VAL A 58 -4.18 6.65 6.29
N ILE A 59 -4.79 7.78 5.95
CA ILE A 59 -5.75 7.91 4.86
C ILE A 59 -5.02 8.39 3.61
N VAL A 60 -5.27 7.72 2.48
CA VAL A 60 -4.68 8.06 1.19
C VAL A 60 -5.79 8.29 0.17
N ALA A 61 -5.98 9.55 -0.22
CA ALA A 61 -6.87 9.94 -1.32
C ALA A 61 -6.11 9.79 -2.65
N ASN A 62 -6.35 8.67 -3.33
CA ASN A 62 -5.68 8.35 -4.59
C ASN A 62 -6.41 8.96 -5.80
N LYS A 63 -5.70 9.05 -6.94
CA LYS A 63 -6.15 9.58 -8.23
C LYS A 63 -6.31 11.11 -8.25
N ALA A 64 -5.42 11.82 -7.54
CA ALA A 64 -5.42 13.28 -7.49
C ALA A 64 -5.25 13.96 -8.87
N ASP A 65 -4.71 13.23 -9.86
CA ASP A 65 -4.56 13.64 -11.26
C ASP A 65 -5.90 13.82 -12.01
N LEU A 66 -6.98 13.17 -11.55
CA LEU A 66 -8.27 13.15 -12.23
C LEU A 66 -9.18 14.31 -11.78
N LEU A 67 -8.71 15.54 -11.92
CA LEU A 67 -9.41 16.76 -11.45
C LEU A 67 -10.81 16.92 -12.05
N HIS A 68 -10.99 16.56 -13.32
CA HIS A 68 -12.23 16.72 -14.07
C HIS A 68 -13.37 15.79 -13.60
N ILE A 69 -13.05 14.73 -12.86
CA ILE A 69 -14.01 13.77 -12.27
C ILE A 69 -13.82 13.64 -10.76
N LYS A 70 -13.19 14.64 -10.12
CA LYS A 70 -13.01 14.64 -8.67
C LYS A 70 -14.37 14.80 -7.99
N GLU A 71 -14.74 13.82 -7.18
CA GLU A 71 -15.99 13.82 -6.41
C GLU A 71 -15.79 14.27 -4.95
N VAL A 72 -14.56 14.24 -4.45
CA VAL A 72 -14.24 14.53 -3.05
C VAL A 72 -13.19 15.64 -2.98
N GLU A 73 -13.59 16.75 -2.37
CA GLU A 73 -12.67 17.86 -2.05
C GLU A 73 -11.65 17.47 -0.96
N PRO A 74 -10.41 17.97 -1.02
CA PRO A 74 -9.35 17.67 -0.06
C PRO A 74 -9.76 17.93 1.40
N GLN A 75 -10.55 18.96 1.62
CA GLN A 75 -11.01 19.40 2.94
C GLN A 75 -11.79 18.30 3.67
N HIS A 76 -12.62 17.54 2.96
CA HIS A 76 -13.37 16.43 3.54
C HIS A 76 -12.44 15.28 3.99
N GLY A 77 -11.40 15.00 3.20
CA GLY A 77 -10.39 14.00 3.54
C GLY A 77 -9.58 14.39 4.78
N LEU A 78 -9.17 15.67 4.86
CA LEU A 78 -8.49 16.23 6.02
C LEU A 78 -9.37 16.21 7.27
N GLN A 79 -10.64 16.59 7.16
CA GLN A 79 -11.59 16.54 8.27
C GLN A 79 -11.77 15.11 8.79
N LEU A 80 -11.96 14.13 7.90
CA LEU A 80 -12.07 12.72 8.27
C LEU A 80 -10.81 12.21 8.97
N ALA A 81 -9.63 12.58 8.46
CA ALA A 81 -8.36 12.20 9.07
C ALA A 81 -8.19 12.82 10.47
N GLY A 82 -8.57 14.08 10.64
CA GLY A 82 -8.59 14.76 11.94
C GLY A 82 -9.53 14.08 12.94
N MET A 83 -10.74 13.69 12.51
CA MET A 83 -11.69 12.95 13.34
C MET A 83 -11.18 11.57 13.75
N LEU A 84 -10.44 10.90 12.87
CA LEU A 84 -9.86 9.58 13.13
C LEU A 84 -8.49 9.62 13.81
N GLY A 85 -7.91 10.81 13.99
CA GLY A 85 -6.58 10.99 14.59
C GLY A 85 -5.45 10.39 13.75
N CYS A 86 -5.55 10.46 12.42
CA CYS A 86 -4.59 9.89 11.48
C CYS A 86 -4.09 10.92 10.45
N ASN A 87 -3.01 10.58 9.75
CA ASN A 87 -2.47 11.44 8.69
C ASN A 87 -3.27 11.26 7.38
N PHE A 88 -3.32 12.32 6.58
CA PHE A 88 -3.95 12.35 5.25
C PHE A 88 -2.93 12.66 4.17
N TYR A 89 -3.03 11.96 3.03
CA TYR A 89 -2.24 12.24 1.84
C TYR A 89 -3.13 12.17 0.59
N GLU A 90 -3.13 13.23 -0.21
CA GLU A 90 -3.55 13.14 -1.61
C GLU A 90 -2.38 12.69 -2.46
N VAL A 91 -2.63 11.70 -3.32
CA VAL A 91 -1.59 11.13 -4.16
C VAL A 91 -2.09 10.86 -5.57
N SER A 92 -1.22 11.04 -6.56
CA SER A 92 -1.37 10.41 -7.87
C SER A 92 -0.44 9.20 -7.98
N VAL A 93 -1.01 8.00 -7.89
CA VAL A 93 -0.23 6.76 -8.06
C VAL A 93 0.36 6.63 -9.47
N SER A 94 -0.36 7.11 -10.48
CA SER A 94 0.06 7.16 -11.89
C SER A 94 1.24 8.11 -12.09
N GLU A 95 1.13 9.33 -11.56
CA GLU A 95 2.05 10.43 -11.91
C GLU A 95 3.20 10.56 -10.92
N ASN A 96 2.96 10.50 -9.61
CA ASN A 96 3.94 10.87 -8.59
C ASN A 96 4.29 9.72 -7.63
N TYR A 97 5.43 9.05 -7.89
CA TYR A 97 5.96 8.02 -6.98
C TYR A 97 6.37 8.59 -5.61
N LYS A 98 6.86 9.84 -5.54
CA LYS A 98 7.41 10.40 -4.30
C LYS A 98 6.33 10.60 -3.24
N GLU A 99 5.15 11.05 -3.64
CA GLU A 99 3.97 11.16 -2.77
C GLU A 99 3.56 9.81 -2.19
N VAL A 100 3.49 8.79 -3.06
CA VAL A 100 3.21 7.41 -2.64
C VAL A 100 4.26 6.94 -1.63
N PHE A 101 5.54 7.12 -1.94
CA PHE A 101 6.62 6.71 -1.05
C PHE A 101 6.55 7.44 0.30
N GLY A 102 6.32 8.77 0.30
CA GLY A 102 6.21 9.57 1.51
C GLY A 102 5.08 9.12 2.45
N ALA A 103 3.92 8.75 1.91
CA ALA A 103 2.80 8.23 2.71
C ALA A 103 3.18 6.91 3.41
N PHE A 104 3.81 5.97 2.70
CA PHE A 104 4.27 4.70 3.29
C PHE A 104 5.44 4.90 4.25
N GLN A 105 6.37 5.81 3.95
CA GLN A 105 7.50 6.14 4.80
C GLN A 105 7.03 6.66 6.16
N SER A 106 6.08 7.61 6.15
CA SER A 106 5.45 8.15 7.36
C SER A 106 4.82 7.03 8.21
N LEU A 107 4.07 6.13 7.57
CA LEU A 107 3.46 4.98 8.23
C LEU A 107 4.51 4.02 8.84
N CYS A 108 5.57 3.69 8.09
CA CYS A 108 6.62 2.79 8.57
C CYS A 108 7.35 3.37 9.80
N LYS A 109 7.63 4.67 9.80
CA LYS A 109 8.24 5.37 10.95
C LYS A 109 7.35 5.28 12.18
N GLU A 110 6.04 5.50 12.02
CA GLU A 110 5.09 5.46 13.14
C GLU A 110 4.96 4.04 13.72
N VAL A 111 4.95 3.02 12.86
CA VAL A 111 5.00 1.62 13.30
C VAL A 111 6.29 1.30 14.05
N SER A 112 7.43 1.86 13.62
CA SER A 112 8.72 1.61 14.29
C SER A 112 8.81 2.26 15.67
N LYS A 113 8.21 3.44 15.88
CA LYS A 113 8.19 4.10 17.20
C LYS A 113 7.40 3.33 18.26
N GLN A 114 6.41 2.56 17.83
CA GLN A 114 5.55 1.80 18.73
C GLN A 114 6.12 0.42 19.13
N GLN A 115 7.15 -0.06 18.43
CA GLN A 115 7.91 -1.23 18.88
C GLN A 115 9.12 -0.76 19.71
N PRO A 116 9.14 -0.94 21.04
CA PRO A 116 10.37 -0.72 21.80
C PRO A 116 11.44 -1.74 21.35
N ALA A 117 12.66 -1.24 21.14
CA ALA A 117 13.83 -2.05 20.85
C ALA A 117 14.13 -2.97 22.04
N GLY A 118 13.78 -4.25 21.94
CA GLY A 118 14.19 -5.24 22.94
C GLY A 118 13.18 -6.36 23.16
N THR A 119 13.26 -7.40 22.33
CA THR A 119 13.28 -8.83 22.73
C THR A 119 13.22 -9.69 21.45
N PRO A 120 14.11 -10.68 21.28
CA PRO A 120 13.87 -11.74 20.33
C PRO A 120 12.71 -12.59 20.89
N GLU A 121 11.97 -13.26 20.02
CA GLU A 121 10.95 -14.27 20.37
C GLU A 121 9.56 -13.73 20.77
N LYS A 122 8.66 -13.64 19.80
CA LYS A 122 7.83 -14.76 19.35
C LYS A 122 6.99 -14.24 18.20
N ARG A 123 6.84 -15.08 17.17
CA ARG A 123 5.93 -14.88 16.04
C ARG A 123 4.59 -14.34 16.56
N ARG A 124 4.39 -13.03 16.54
CA ARG A 124 3.06 -12.44 16.65
C ARG A 124 2.31 -13.00 15.45
N SER A 125 1.42 -13.94 15.72
CA SER A 125 0.52 -14.52 14.73
C SER A 125 -0.12 -13.36 13.99
N SER A 126 0.17 -13.26 12.69
CA SER A 126 -0.53 -12.31 11.84
C SER A 126 -2.02 -12.58 12.01
N LEU A 127 -2.76 -11.56 12.47
CA LEU A 127 -4.19 -11.64 12.76
C LEU A 127 -5.04 -11.84 11.49
N ILE A 128 -4.40 -11.75 10.34
CA ILE A 128 -4.98 -12.12 9.06
C ILE A 128 -4.33 -13.42 8.64
N SER A 129 -5.15 -14.42 8.24
CA SER A 129 -4.65 -15.72 7.76
C SER A 129 -3.58 -15.44 6.70
N ARG A 130 -2.34 -15.89 6.92
CA ARG A 130 -1.22 -15.67 5.99
C ARG A 130 -1.63 -16.20 4.62
N PRO A 131 -1.94 -15.34 3.64
CA PRO A 131 -2.05 -15.79 2.27
C PRO A 131 -0.65 -16.23 1.84
N LYS A 132 -0.55 -17.23 0.95
CA LYS A 132 0.75 -17.59 0.35
C LYS A 132 1.31 -16.33 -0.32
N SER A 133 2.43 -15.82 0.17
CA SER A 133 3.05 -14.63 -0.40
C SER A 133 3.29 -14.85 -1.89
N PRO A 134 2.73 -14.06 -2.81
CA PRO A 134 3.10 -14.15 -4.20
C PRO A 134 4.59 -13.88 -4.29
N ASN A 135 5.34 -14.81 -4.89
CA ASN A 135 6.77 -14.64 -5.07
C ASN A 135 6.99 -13.32 -5.83
N MET A 136 8.07 -12.57 -5.56
CA MET A 136 8.41 -11.38 -6.36
C MET A 136 8.50 -11.72 -7.85
N GLN A 137 8.80 -12.99 -8.18
CA GLN A 137 8.70 -13.53 -9.54
C GLN A 137 7.26 -13.57 -10.08
N ASP A 138 6.25 -13.92 -9.27
CA ASP A 138 4.84 -13.87 -9.69
C ASP A 138 4.40 -12.41 -9.89
N LEU A 139 4.82 -11.49 -9.02
CA LEU A 139 4.53 -10.07 -9.20
C LEU A 139 5.21 -9.53 -10.47
N LYS A 140 6.47 -9.87 -10.71
CA LYS A 140 7.19 -9.56 -11.95
C LYS A 140 6.55 -10.23 -13.18
N ARG A 141 6.05 -11.47 -13.06
CA ARG A 141 5.37 -12.20 -14.14
C ARG A 141 4.05 -11.52 -14.49
N ARG A 142 3.21 -11.21 -13.50
CA ARG A 142 1.97 -10.45 -13.69
C ARG A 142 2.24 -9.06 -14.26
N PHE A 143 3.29 -8.40 -13.79
CA PHE A 143 3.74 -7.13 -14.34
C PHE A 143 4.11 -7.26 -15.84
N LYS A 144 4.89 -8.29 -16.19
CA LYS A 144 5.27 -8.56 -17.58
C LYS A 144 4.05 -8.89 -18.44
N GLN A 145 3.11 -9.69 -17.94
CA GLN A 145 1.87 -10.05 -18.63
C GLN A 145 0.97 -8.84 -18.89
N ALA A 146 0.77 -7.97 -17.90
CA ALA A 146 -0.02 -6.75 -18.04
C ALA A 146 0.57 -5.79 -19.10
N LEU A 147 1.90 -5.69 -19.18
CA LEU A 147 2.55 -4.94 -20.25
C LEU A 147 2.47 -5.63 -21.61
N SER A 148 2.65 -6.97 -21.67
CA SER A 148 2.62 -7.72 -22.92
C SER A 148 1.22 -7.82 -23.54
N ALA A 149 0.15 -7.78 -22.74
CA ALA A 149 -1.23 -7.73 -23.24
C ALA A 149 -1.47 -6.48 -24.11
N LYS A 150 -0.76 -5.38 -23.84
CA LYS A 150 -0.84 -4.13 -24.63
C LYS A 150 -0.13 -4.20 -26.00
N VAL A 151 0.76 -5.18 -26.21
CA VAL A 151 1.50 -5.34 -27.48
C VAL A 151 0.67 -6.12 -28.51
N ARG A 152 -0.26 -6.98 -28.09
CA ARG A 152 -1.08 -7.78 -29.03
C ARG A 152 -2.24 -7.02 -29.67
N THR A 153 -2.64 -5.87 -29.13
CA THR A 153 -3.77 -5.08 -29.66
C THR A 153 -3.37 -4.06 -30.73
N VAL A 154 -2.09 -3.95 -31.09
CA VAL A 154 -1.60 -2.95 -32.08
C VAL A 154 -1.16 -3.62 -33.41
N THR A 155 -1.41 -4.93 -33.60
CA THR A 155 -1.01 -5.65 -34.84
C THR A 155 -2.10 -6.59 -35.36
N SER A 156 -3.37 -6.19 -35.24
CA SER A 156 -4.44 -6.72 -36.09
C SER A 156 -5.08 -5.56 -36.83
N VAL A 157 -4.50 -5.24 -37.97
CA VAL A 157 -5.18 -4.62 -39.12
C VAL A 157 -4.75 -5.39 -40.34
#